data_AF-A0A0J1LVM8-F1
#
_entry.id   AF-A0A0J1LVM8-F1
#
_cell.length_a   1.000
_cell.length_b   1.000
_cell.length_c   1.000
_cell.angle_alpha   90.00
_cell.angle_beta   90.00
_cell.angle_gamma   90.00
#
_symmetry.space_group_name_H-M   'P 1'
#
loop_
_entity.id
_entity.type
_entity.pdbx_description
1 polymer ?
#
loop_
_entity_poly.entity_id
_entity_poly.type
_entity_poly.pdbx_seq_one_letter_code
_entity_poly.pdbx_strand_id
1 'polypeptide(L)'
;MHIQHEVFIDAIHTKKKLRIRFYSEEDDRYIERVCAPMDYAVGKRIHDGIPRYWVWDFDSDKARHTLPLRAERIEWMNDVGEVFDPASFVSWRPNWVIARNWGQYS
;
A
#
# COMPACT_ATOMS: atom_id res chain seq x y z
N MET A 1 2.49 13.06 -5.75
CA MET A 1 1.50 12.00 -6.05
C MET A 1 1.96 11.26 -7.30
N HIS A 2 1.81 9.94 -7.38
CA HIS A 2 2.22 9.15 -8.55
C HIS A 2 1.14 9.21 -9.65
N ILE A 3 1.52 9.09 -10.93
CA ILE A 3 0.59 9.21 -12.06
C ILE A 3 -0.53 8.16 -12.05
N GLN A 4 -0.26 6.97 -11.50
CA GLN A 4 -1.24 5.90 -11.32
C GLN A 4 -1.94 5.95 -9.94
N HIS A 5 -2.19 7.14 -9.40
CA HIS A 5 -2.88 7.29 -8.11
C HIS A 5 -4.28 6.67 -8.12
N GLU A 6 -5.06 6.88 -9.19
CA GLU A 6 -6.42 6.33 -9.30
C GLU A 6 -6.44 4.80 -9.26
N VAL A 7 -5.44 4.13 -9.86
CA VAL A 7 -5.30 2.65 -9.78
C VAL A 7 -5.18 2.20 -8.32
N PHE A 8 -4.49 2.97 -7.48
CA PHE A 8 -4.34 2.69 -6.07
C PHE A 8 -5.64 2.90 -5.29
N ILE A 9 -6.34 4.00 -5.56
CA ILE A 9 -7.62 4.34 -4.92
C ILE A 9 -8.69 3.31 -5.29
N ASP A 10 -8.82 2.98 -6.57
CA ASP A 10 -9.75 1.97 -7.06
C ASP A 10 -9.50 0.61 -6.40
N ALA A 11 -8.23 0.23 -6.25
CA ALA A 11 -7.86 -1.03 -5.61
C ALA A 11 -8.17 -1.05 -4.10
N ILE A 12 -8.10 0.10 -3.40
CA ILE A 12 -8.61 0.23 -2.03
C ILE A 12 -10.12 -0.03 -2.01
N HIS A 13 -10.89 0.64 -2.87
CA HIS A 13 -12.34 0.51 -2.88
C HIS A 13 -12.83 -0.88 -3.28
N THR A 14 -12.12 -1.52 -4.21
CA THR A 14 -12.46 -2.85 -4.76
C THR A 14 -11.75 -4.01 -4.07
N LYS A 15 -10.92 -3.73 -3.05
CA LYS A 15 -10.10 -4.70 -2.30
C LYS A 15 -9.18 -5.53 -3.21
N LYS A 16 -8.68 -4.93 -4.28
CA LYS A 16 -7.78 -5.61 -5.22
C LYS A 16 -6.33 -5.50 -4.78
N LYS A 17 -5.59 -6.60 -4.93
CA LYS A 17 -4.15 -6.59 -4.78
C LYS A 17 -3.52 -5.84 -5.95
N LEU A 18 -2.39 -5.21 -5.69
CA LEU A 18 -1.57 -4.57 -6.72
C LEU A 18 -0.19 -5.20 -6.74
N ARG A 19 0.35 -5.44 -7.94
CA ARG A 19 1.78 -5.57 -8.12
C ARG A 19 2.36 -4.18 -8.26
N ILE A 20 3.35 -3.86 -7.42
CA ILE A 20 3.99 -2.55 -7.39
C ILE A 20 5.47 -2.74 -7.64
N ARG A 21 6.00 -2.02 -8.63
CA ARG A 21 7.43 -1.92 -8.88
C ARG A 21 7.95 -0.61 -8.32
N PHE A 22 8.95 -0.69 -7.46
CA PHE A 22 9.54 0.48 -6.82
C PHE A 22 11.03 0.29 -6.54
N TYR A 23 11.75 1.40 -6.38
CA TYR A 23 13.15 1.39 -5.97
C TYR A 23 13.27 1.06 -4.48
N SER A 24 13.87 -0.09 -4.16
CA SER A 24 14.24 -0.47 -2.80
C SER A 24 15.61 0.08 -2.48
N GLU A 25 15.69 0.97 -1.49
CA GLU A 25 16.99 1.45 -0.98
C GLU A 25 17.78 0.35 -0.27
N GLU A 26 17.07 -0.65 0.29
CA GLU A 26 17.73 -1.77 0.95
C GLU A 26 18.44 -2.70 -0.05
N ASP A 27 17.80 -2.94 -1.20
CA ASP A 27 18.33 -3.82 -2.26
C ASP A 27 19.12 -3.05 -3.33
N ASP A 28 19.17 -1.72 -3.24
CA ASP A 28 19.74 -0.79 -4.24
C ASP A 28 19.31 -1.09 -5.68
N ARG A 29 18.02 -1.46 -5.86
CA ARG A 29 17.46 -1.82 -7.17
C ARG A 29 15.94 -1.67 -7.18
N TYR A 30 15.37 -1.70 -8.39
CA TYR A 30 13.94 -1.89 -8.55
C TYR A 30 13.53 -3.33 -8.23
N ILE A 31 12.53 -3.47 -7.36
CA ILE A 31 11.91 -4.74 -7.01
C ILE A 31 10.40 -4.67 -7.24
N GLU A 32 9.79 -5.85 -7.34
CA GLU A 32 8.33 -6.00 -7.48
C GLU A 32 7.79 -6.75 -6.27
N ARG A 33 6.64 -6.29 -5.77
CA ARG A 33 5.91 -6.91 -4.65
C ARG A 33 4.43 -6.93 -4.93
N VAL A 34 3.77 -8.01 -4.53
CA VAL A 34 2.31 -8.09 -4.50
C VAL A 34 1.83 -7.59 -3.15
N CYS A 35 1.03 -6.52 -3.18
CA CYS A 35 0.61 -5.83 -1.98
C CYS A 35 -0.90 -5.61 -1.93
N ALA A 36 -1.45 -5.49 -0.72
CA ALA A 36 -2.75 -4.84 -0.51
C ALA A 36 -2.53 -3.33 -0.33
N PRO A 37 -3.12 -2.46 -1.17
CA PRO A 37 -3.11 -1.03 -0.94
C PRO A 37 -3.93 -0.70 0.32
N MET A 38 -3.31 0.02 1.25
CA MET A 38 -3.93 0.37 2.53
C MET A 38 -4.36 1.83 2.56
N ASP A 39 -3.49 2.80 2.27
CA ASP A 39 -3.88 4.21 2.41
C ASP A 39 -2.94 5.13 1.64
N TYR A 40 -3.35 6.38 1.48
CA TYR A 40 -2.47 7.47 1.05
C TYR A 40 -2.47 8.56 2.11
N ALA A 41 -1.44 8.55 2.96
CA ALA A 41 -1.43 9.35 4.19
C ALA A 41 -0.02 9.71 4.65
N VAL A 42 0.09 10.74 5.48
CA VAL A 42 1.33 11.04 6.23
C VAL A 42 1.52 9.98 7.32
N GLY A 43 2.76 9.53 7.50
CA GLY A 43 3.09 8.54 8.52
C GLY A 43 3.01 9.09 9.93
N LYS A 44 2.31 8.40 10.84
CA LYS A 44 2.26 8.80 12.27
C LYS A 44 3.63 8.75 12.95
N ARG A 45 4.53 7.88 12.50
CA ARG A 45 5.90 7.69 13.04
C ARG A 45 6.99 8.33 12.17
N ILE A 46 6.62 8.89 11.01
CA ILE A 46 7.53 9.51 10.05
C ILE A 46 7.13 10.99 9.95
N HIS A 47 7.84 11.86 10.67
CA HIS A 47 7.45 13.25 10.87
C HIS A 47 8.00 14.20 9.79
N ASP A 48 7.99 13.79 8.52
CA ASP A 48 8.43 14.64 7.41
C ASP A 48 7.28 15.35 6.68
N GLY A 49 6.03 15.06 7.06
CA GLY A 49 4.83 15.65 6.45
C GLY A 49 4.54 15.16 5.02
N ILE A 50 5.29 14.18 4.52
CA ILE A 50 5.16 13.71 3.13
C ILE A 50 4.18 12.53 3.07
N PRO A 51 3.08 12.62 2.30
CA PRO A 51 2.17 11.50 2.11
C PRO A 51 2.81 10.34 1.36
N ARG A 52 2.46 9.11 1.75
CA ARG A 52 2.98 7.86 1.20
C ARG A 52 1.86 6.93 0.82
N TYR A 53 2.14 6.08 -0.16
CA TYR A 53 1.34 4.91 -0.47
C TYR A 53 1.67 3.84 0.56
N TRP A 54 0.77 3.64 1.53
CA TRP A 54 0.90 2.62 2.55
C TRP A 54 0.34 1.32 1.99
N VAL A 55 1.17 0.28 2.00
CA VAL A 55 0.79 -1.02 1.47
C VAL A 55 1.13 -2.13 2.45
N TRP A 56 0.39 -3.22 2.39
CA TRP A 56 0.72 -4.47 3.06
C TRP A 56 1.40 -5.39 2.05
N ASP A 57 2.67 -5.68 2.25
CA ASP A 57 3.50 -6.54 1.41
C ASP A 57 3.28 -8.03 1.79
N PHE A 58 2.67 -8.79 0.87
CA PHE A 58 2.43 -10.22 1.05
C PHE A 58 3.69 -11.07 0.87
N ASP A 59 4.71 -10.54 0.20
CA ASP A 59 5.95 -11.26 -0.12
C ASP A 59 7.08 -10.95 0.89
N SER A 60 6.78 -10.19 1.95
CA SER A 60 7.78 -9.86 2.97
C SER A 60 8.02 -11.04 3.91
N ASP A 61 9.24 -11.59 3.91
CA ASP A 61 9.67 -12.58 4.92
C ASP A 61 9.97 -11.94 6.30
N LYS A 62 9.81 -10.62 6.42
CA LYS A 62 10.13 -9.84 7.62
C LYS A 62 8.88 -9.59 8.46
N ALA A 63 9.09 -9.43 9.77
CA ALA A 63 8.02 -9.12 10.73
C ALA A 63 7.23 -7.84 10.44
N ARG A 64 7.70 -6.96 9.53
CA ARG A 64 7.01 -5.71 9.14
C ARG A 64 6.58 -5.77 7.68
N HIS A 65 5.38 -6.26 7.46
CA HIS A 65 4.73 -6.28 6.14
C HIS A 65 4.21 -4.90 5.71
N THR A 66 4.02 -3.94 6.62
CA THR A 66 3.59 -2.59 6.26
C THR A 66 4.73 -1.79 5.64
N LEU A 67 4.58 -1.41 4.38
CA LEU A 67 5.59 -0.71 3.59
C LEU A 67 5.11 0.70 3.20
N PRO A 68 5.82 1.76 3.62
CA PRO A 68 5.60 3.11 3.11
C PRO A 68 6.34 3.36 1.79
N LEU A 69 5.61 3.63 0.71
CA LEU A 69 6.20 3.98 -0.59
C LEU A 69 6.03 5.47 -0.91
N ARG A 70 7.15 6.13 -1.23
CA ARG A 70 7.15 7.49 -1.77
C ARG A 70 6.78 7.45 -3.25
N ALA A 71 5.98 8.41 -3.70
CA ALA A 71 5.53 8.48 -5.08
C ALA A 71 6.70 8.47 -6.08
N GLU A 72 7.77 9.20 -5.77
CA GLU A 72 8.97 9.33 -6.61
C GLU A 72 9.77 8.03 -6.78
N ARG A 73 9.51 7.00 -5.94
CA ARG A 73 10.20 5.71 -6.01
C ARG A 73 9.41 4.64 -6.72
N ILE A 74 8.13 4.88 -6.99
CA ILE A 74 7.27 3.93 -7.69
C ILE A 74 7.50 4.11 -9.18
N GLU A 75 7.80 3.02 -9.87
CA GLU A 75 7.87 3.00 -11.33
C GLU A 75 6.48 2.72 -11.90
N TRP A 76 5.76 1.73 -11.36
CA TRP A 76 4.38 1.45 -11.75
C TRP A 76 3.60 0.64 -10.70
N MET A 77 2.27 0.65 -10.87
CA MET A 77 1.28 -0.13 -10.12
C MET A 77 0.32 -0.82 -11.11
N ASN A 78 0.10 -2.13 -10.95
CA ASN A 78 -0.80 -2.90 -11.79
C ASN A 78 -1.73 -3.79 -10.95
N ASP A 79 -3.00 -3.83 -11.33
CA ASP A 79 -3.97 -4.79 -10.81
C ASP A 79 -3.57 -6.21 -11.22
N VAL A 80 -3.54 -7.13 -10.25
CA VAL A 80 -3.20 -8.54 -10.50
C VAL A 80 -4.43 -9.43 -10.69
N GLY A 81 -5.64 -8.89 -10.59
CA GLY A 81 -6.89 -9.64 -10.73
C GLY A 81 -7.28 -10.46 -9.49
N GLU A 82 -6.50 -10.35 -8.41
CA GLU A 82 -6.78 -10.99 -7.13
C GLU A 82 -7.30 -9.98 -6.11
N VAL A 83 -8.15 -10.46 -5.19
CA VAL A 83 -8.63 -9.67 -4.05
C VAL A 83 -7.84 -10.01 -2.78
N PHE A 84 -7.77 -9.06 -1.87
CA PHE A 84 -7.30 -9.30 -0.49
C PHE A 84 -8.46 -9.29 0.49
N ASP A 85 -8.28 -9.99 1.61
CA ASP A 85 -9.16 -9.89 2.77
C ASP A 85 -8.55 -8.93 3.81
N PRO A 86 -9.17 -7.79 4.13
CA PRO A 86 -8.70 -6.90 5.18
C PRO A 86 -8.49 -7.62 6.53
N ALA A 87 -9.28 -8.65 6.85
CA ALA A 87 -9.13 -9.43 8.08
C ALA A 87 -7.78 -10.14 8.20
N SER A 88 -7.11 -10.40 7.07
CA SER A 88 -5.82 -11.09 7.04
C SER A 88 -4.67 -10.26 7.61
N PHE A 89 -4.82 -8.93 7.69
CA PHE A 89 -3.76 -8.05 8.19
C PHE A 89 -4.23 -6.93 9.11
N VAL A 90 -5.48 -6.48 9.03
CA VAL A 90 -6.01 -5.41 9.89
C VAL A 90 -6.42 -5.98 11.24
N SER A 91 -5.48 -6.02 12.18
CA SER A 91 -5.70 -6.46 13.57
C SER A 91 -5.90 -5.31 14.57
N TRP A 92 -5.88 -4.07 14.10
CA TRP A 92 -6.02 -2.85 14.90
C TRP A 92 -7.25 -2.05 14.47
N ARG A 93 -7.67 -1.08 15.31
CA ARG A 93 -8.70 -0.11 14.92
C ARG A 93 -8.09 0.93 13.96
N PRO A 94 -8.48 0.93 12.68
CA PRO A 94 -7.87 1.83 11.72
C PRO A 94 -8.36 3.27 11.90
N ASN A 95 -7.60 4.19 11.30
CA ASN A 95 -7.97 5.59 11.13
C ASN A 95 -7.49 6.02 9.76
N TRP A 96 -8.15 5.47 8.74
CA TRP A 96 -7.82 5.67 7.36
C TRP A 96 -8.09 7.11 6.91
N VAL A 97 -7.26 7.63 6.01
CA VAL A 97 -7.49 8.92 5.34
C VAL A 97 -8.46 8.74 4.18
N ILE A 98 -8.27 7.69 3.37
CA ILE A 98 -9.19 7.36 2.28
C ILE A 98 -10.38 6.57 2.83
N ALA A 99 -11.60 7.08 2.63
CA ALA A 99 -12.84 6.39 2.98
C ALA A 99 -13.00 5.08 2.20
N ARG A 100 -13.58 4.04 2.80
CA ARG A 100 -13.72 2.72 2.18
C ARG A 100 -14.85 1.90 2.79
N ASN A 101 -15.21 0.79 2.15
CA ASN A 101 -16.24 -0.13 2.63
C ASN A 101 -15.66 -1.55 2.84
N TRP A 102 -14.79 -1.66 3.85
CA TRP A 102 -14.18 -2.93 4.27
C TRP A 102 -14.94 -3.57 5.45
N GLY A 103 -16.16 -3.11 5.74
CA GLY A 103 -16.91 -3.52 6.93
C GLY A 103 -16.27 -2.96 8.20
N GLN A 104 -16.09 -3.80 9.22
CA GLN A 104 -15.47 -3.40 10.51
C GLN A 104 -14.03 -2.90 10.40
N TYR A 105 -13.36 -3.11 9.26
CA TYR A 105 -11.99 -2.68 8.98
C TYR A 105 -11.93 -1.33 8.22
N SER A 106 -13.04 -0.59 8.15
CA SER A 106 -13.12 0.74 7.53
C SER A 106 -12.83 1.87 8.51
#